data_AF-A0A6P6GI07-F1
#
_entry.id   AF-A0A6P6GI07-F1
#
_cell.length_a   1.000
_cell.length_b   1.000
_cell.length_c   1.000
_cell.angle_alpha   90.00
_cell.angle_beta   90.00
_cell.angle_gamma   90.00
#
_symmetry.space_group_name_H-M   'P 1'
#
loop_
_entity.id
_entity.type
_entity.pdbx_description
1 polymer ?
#
loop_
_entity_poly.entity_id
_entity_poly.type
_entity_poly.pdbx_seq_one_letter_code
_entity_poly.pdbx_strand_id
1 'polypeptide(L)'
;MAKKMLTKFEKYWGSLGNVNKLLLIAVVLDPRYKLEYVSYLFEDAYESGMVESLTKDVKDTLYNLYDFYKEVDSMDESSKVSNPNDNQSIQAQQSGTMVHSMDDGSIDDRRRLNE
;
A
#
# COMPACT_ATOMS: atom_id res chain seq x y z
N MET A 1 -27.44 -11.87 -15.12
CA MET A 1 -26.08 -11.67 -14.56
C MET A 1 -25.29 -10.57 -15.25
N ALA A 2 -25.29 -10.52 -16.60
CA ALA A 2 -24.52 -9.54 -17.39
C ALA A 2 -24.70 -8.07 -16.93
N LYS A 3 -25.93 -7.61 -16.67
CA LYS A 3 -26.18 -6.25 -16.18
C LYS A 3 -25.44 -5.90 -14.89
N LYS A 4 -25.40 -6.81 -13.91
CA LYS A 4 -24.71 -6.55 -12.63
C LYS A 4 -23.18 -6.44 -12.80
N MET A 5 -22.61 -7.16 -13.77
CA MET A 5 -21.18 -7.07 -14.09
C MET A 5 -20.86 -5.79 -14.84
N LEU A 6 -21.71 -5.40 -15.80
CA LEU A 6 -21.58 -4.14 -16.53
C LEU A 6 -21.64 -2.93 -15.59
N THR A 7 -22.58 -2.90 -14.64
CA THR A 7 -22.66 -1.80 -13.66
C THR A 7 -21.38 -1.65 -12.82
N LYS A 8 -20.73 -2.76 -12.47
CA LYS A 8 -19.44 -2.70 -11.76
C LYS A 8 -18.33 -2.20 -12.69
N PHE A 9 -18.32 -2.68 -13.93
CA PHE A 9 -17.36 -2.23 -14.93
C PHE A 9 -17.45 -0.71 -15.10
N GLU A 10 -18.63 -0.18 -15.43
CA GLU A 10 -18.86 1.27 -15.60
C GLU A 10 -18.52 2.07 -14.33
N LYS A 11 -18.79 1.52 -13.14
CA LYS A 11 -18.46 2.18 -11.87
C LYS A 11 -16.95 2.40 -11.67
N TYR A 12 -16.13 1.42 -12.02
CA TYR A 12 -14.69 1.45 -11.74
C TYR A 12 -13.86 1.96 -12.91
N TRP A 13 -14.23 1.57 -14.14
CA TRP A 13 -13.58 2.05 -15.36
C TRP A 13 -14.06 3.43 -15.79
N GLY A 14 -15.26 3.83 -15.39
CA GLY A 14 -15.91 5.05 -15.87
C GLY A 14 -16.57 4.85 -17.23
N SER A 15 -16.99 5.95 -17.84
CA SER A 15 -17.44 5.95 -19.24
C SER A 15 -16.23 6.02 -20.16
N LEU A 16 -16.42 5.73 -21.46
CA LEU A 16 -15.35 5.88 -22.44
C LEU A 16 -14.70 7.28 -22.32
N GLY A 17 -15.45 8.36 -22.17
CA GLY A 17 -14.88 9.71 -22.02
C GLY A 17 -14.18 10.01 -20.68
N ASN A 18 -14.27 9.16 -19.66
CA ASN A 18 -13.71 9.42 -18.34
C ASN A 18 -13.16 8.14 -17.70
N VAL A 19 -12.03 7.68 -18.23
CA VAL A 19 -11.41 6.42 -17.80
C VAL A 19 -10.66 6.60 -16.47
N ASN A 20 -10.78 5.65 -15.55
CA ASN A 20 -10.07 5.70 -14.28
C ASN A 20 -8.56 5.46 -14.44
N LYS A 21 -7.76 6.51 -14.22
CA LYS A 21 -6.30 6.51 -14.37
C LYS A 21 -5.60 5.50 -13.45
N LEU A 22 -6.12 5.24 -12.25
CA LEU A 22 -5.49 4.29 -11.32
C LEU A 22 -5.54 2.85 -11.85
N LEU A 23 -6.60 2.49 -12.57
CA LEU A 23 -6.69 1.17 -13.21
C LEU A 23 -5.69 1.04 -14.37
N LEU A 24 -5.48 2.12 -15.12
CA LEU A 24 -4.45 2.17 -16.17
C LEU A 24 -3.05 2.07 -15.56
N ILE A 25 -2.79 2.75 -14.46
CA ILE A 25 -1.52 2.64 -13.72
C ILE A 25 -1.29 1.21 -13.26
N ALA A 26 -2.31 0.52 -12.73
CA ALA A 26 -2.17 -0.88 -12.33
C ALA A 26 -1.76 -1.78 -13.50
N VAL A 27 -2.24 -1.49 -14.72
CA VAL A 27 -1.80 -2.19 -15.94
C VAL A 27 -0.35 -1.85 -16.27
N VAL A 28 0.05 -0.57 -16.20
CA VAL A 28 1.44 -0.13 -16.48
C VAL A 28 2.45 -0.68 -15.47
N LEU A 29 2.05 -0.88 -14.21
CA LEU A 29 2.89 -1.46 -13.17
C LEU A 29 3.05 -2.98 -13.29
N ASP A 30 2.20 -3.65 -14.08
CA ASP A 30 2.40 -5.05 -14.42
C ASP A 30 3.63 -5.16 -15.35
N PRO A 31 4.66 -5.95 -15.01
CA PRO A 31 5.91 -6.02 -15.78
C PRO A 31 5.74 -6.37 -17.26
N ARG A 32 4.60 -6.94 -17.64
CA ARG A 32 4.29 -7.34 -19.02
C ARG A 32 3.89 -6.15 -19.89
N TYR A 33 3.43 -5.06 -19.29
CA TYR A 33 2.91 -3.91 -20.01
C TYR A 33 3.71 -2.66 -19.69
N LYS A 34 3.76 -1.73 -20.66
CA LYS A 34 4.47 -0.45 -20.53
C LYS A 34 3.52 0.70 -20.75
N LEU A 35 3.99 1.92 -20.51
CA LEU A 35 3.18 3.12 -20.70
C LEU A 35 2.70 3.29 -22.16
N GLU A 36 3.51 2.86 -23.14
CA GLU A 36 3.14 2.76 -24.57
C GLU A 36 1.98 1.79 -24.84
N TYR A 37 1.74 0.82 -23.95
CA TYR A 37 0.60 -0.07 -24.06
C TYR A 37 -0.72 0.67 -23.83
N VAL A 38 -0.72 1.74 -23.02
CA VAL A 38 -1.91 2.55 -22.76
C VAL A 38 -2.33 3.30 -24.02
N SER A 39 -1.38 3.90 -24.75
CA SER A 39 -1.71 4.56 -26.02
C SER A 39 -2.25 3.54 -27.03
N TYR A 40 -1.57 2.40 -27.17
CA TYR A 40 -2.00 1.32 -28.07
C TYR A 40 -3.42 0.80 -27.76
N LEU A 41 -3.79 0.68 -26.48
CA LEU A 41 -5.11 0.20 -26.06
C LEU A 41 -6.26 1.08 -26.54
N PHE A 42 -5.98 2.36 -26.76
CA PHE A 42 -6.98 3.39 -27.00
C PHE A 42 -6.91 4.01 -28.39
N GLU A 43 -5.93 3.64 -29.21
CA GLU A 43 -5.78 4.10 -30.60
C GLU A 43 -7.03 3.85 -31.44
N ASP A 44 -7.68 2.68 -31.32
CA ASP A 44 -8.88 2.34 -32.09
C ASP A 44 -10.19 2.86 -31.46
N ALA A 45 -10.17 3.14 -30.16
CA ALA A 45 -11.37 3.50 -29.40
C ALA A 45 -11.58 5.01 -29.26
N TYR A 46 -10.54 5.83 -29.52
CA TYR A 46 -10.54 7.26 -29.27
C TYR A 46 -9.80 8.05 -30.35
N GLU A 47 -10.12 9.34 -30.44
CA GLU A 47 -9.35 10.28 -31.26
C GLU A 47 -7.93 10.43 -30.72
N SER A 48 -6.94 10.54 -31.62
CA SER A 48 -5.51 10.61 -31.28
C SER A 48 -5.19 11.64 -30.19
N GLY A 49 -5.81 12.83 -30.24
CA GLY A 49 -5.58 13.88 -29.24
C GLY A 49 -6.07 13.50 -27.82
N MET A 50 -7.14 12.70 -27.73
CA MET A 50 -7.63 12.18 -26.45
C MET A 50 -6.72 11.07 -25.92
N VAL A 51 -6.21 10.20 -26.80
CA VAL A 51 -5.25 9.15 -26.44
C VAL A 51 -3.96 9.75 -25.89
N GLU A 52 -3.42 10.77 -26.55
CA GLU A 52 -2.22 11.48 -26.10
C GLU A 52 -2.43 12.15 -24.73
N SER A 53 -3.55 12.86 -24.56
CA SER A 53 -3.90 13.49 -23.29
C SER A 53 -4.06 12.46 -22.16
N LEU A 54 -4.74 11.35 -22.42
CA LEU A 54 -4.93 10.28 -21.44
C LEU A 54 -3.60 9.63 -21.06
N THR A 55 -2.76 9.33 -22.05
CA THR A 55 -1.44 8.72 -21.83
C THR A 55 -0.56 9.65 -21.00
N LYS A 56 -0.57 10.95 -21.30
CA LYS A 56 0.11 11.97 -20.51
C LYS A 56 -0.41 12.02 -19.08
N ASP A 57 -1.73 12.04 -18.90
CA ASP A 57 -2.35 12.08 -17.58
C ASP A 57 -2.01 10.85 -16.72
N VAL A 58 -1.99 9.66 -17.33
CA VAL A 58 -1.59 8.42 -16.66
C VAL A 58 -0.11 8.49 -16.25
N LYS A 59 0.75 8.99 -17.13
CA LYS A 59 2.17 9.20 -16.86
C LYS A 59 2.38 10.16 -15.69
N ASP A 60 1.76 11.32 -15.73
CA ASP A 60 1.88 12.35 -14.69
C ASP A 60 1.39 11.80 -13.34
N THR A 61 0.27 11.08 -13.34
CA THR A 61 -0.27 10.46 -12.12
C THR A 61 0.68 9.38 -11.56
N LEU A 62 1.32 8.58 -12.42
CA LEU A 62 2.30 7.58 -12.01
C LEU A 62 3.54 8.22 -11.37
N TYR A 63 4.07 9.29 -11.95
CA TYR A 63 5.22 10.01 -11.37
C TYR A 63 4.87 10.68 -10.04
N ASN A 64 3.69 11.31 -9.95
CA ASN A 64 3.22 11.88 -8.69
C ASN A 64 3.11 10.83 -7.58
N LEU A 65 2.65 9.62 -7.91
CA LEU A 65 2.58 8.51 -6.97
C LEU A 65 3.98 8.09 -6.51
N TYR A 66 4.91 7.97 -7.45
CA TYR A 66 6.30 7.64 -7.15
C TYR A 66 6.94 8.68 -6.23
N ASP A 67 6.81 9.98 -6.54
CA ASP A 67 7.39 11.05 -5.74
C ASP A 67 6.79 11.07 -4.32
N PHE A 68 5.47 10.90 -4.21
CA PHE A 68 4.78 10.80 -2.92
C PHE A 68 5.35 9.66 -2.05
N TYR A 69 5.50 8.45 -2.60
CA TYR A 69 6.02 7.33 -1.82
C TYR A 69 7.52 7.45 -1.52
N LYS A 70 8.30 8.02 -2.43
CA LYS A 70 9.72 8.31 -2.22
C LYS A 70 9.93 9.26 -1.04
N GLU A 71 9.09 10.29 -0.90
CA GLU A 71 9.13 11.22 0.22
C GLU A 71 8.73 10.54 1.54
N VAL A 72 7.69 9.71 1.53
CA VAL A 72 7.24 8.94 2.71
C VAL A 72 8.34 8.01 3.22
N ASP A 73 8.99 7.25 2.35
CA ASP A 73 10.11 6.37 2.72
C ASP A 73 11.29 7.16 3.32
N SER A 74 11.52 8.38 2.83
CA SER A 74 12.58 9.25 3.34
C SER A 74 12.27 9.84 4.74
N MET A 75 10.99 9.99 5.09
CA MET A 75 10.57 10.47 6.40
C MET A 75 10.64 9.39 7.50
N ASP A 76 10.40 8.11 7.15
CA ASP A 76 10.45 7.01 8.12
C ASP A 76 11.89 6.72 8.63
N GLU A 77 12.89 6.94 7.78
CA GLU A 77 14.31 6.79 8.15
C GLU A 77 14.83 7.93 9.06
N SER A 78 14.22 9.12 9.03
CA SER A 78 14.61 10.22 9.92
C SER A 78 14.19 10.00 11.38
N SER A 79 13.27 9.06 11.64
CA SER A 79 12.80 8.69 12.99
C SER A 79 13.70 7.68 13.71
N LYS A 80 14.72 7.11 13.05
CA LYS A 80 15.60 6.07 13.61
C LYS A 80 16.90 6.58 14.23
N VAL A 81 17.15 7.90 14.26
CA VAL A 81 18.35 8.48 14.88
C VAL A 81 17.96 9.27 16.12
N SER A 82 17.91 8.57 17.26
CA SER A 82 18.29 9.08 18.59
C SER A 82 18.24 7.94 19.61
N ASN A 83 19.34 7.20 19.76
CA ASN A 83 19.74 6.70 21.07
C ASN A 83 21.27 6.50 21.09
N PRO A 84 22.06 7.48 21.57
CA PRO A 84 23.44 7.25 21.91
C PRO A 84 23.51 6.66 23.33
N ASN A 85 24.31 5.61 23.48
CA ASN A 85 24.71 4.93 24.72
C ASN A 85 23.81 3.77 25.17
N ASP A 86 24.31 2.55 25.03
CA ASP A 86 25.02 1.93 26.17
C ASP A 86 25.76 0.67 25.71
N ASN A 87 27.08 0.66 25.93
CA ASN A 87 27.92 -0.51 25.75
C ASN A 87 28.87 -0.57 26.95
N GLN A 88 28.45 -1.24 28.03
CA GLN A 88 29.37 -1.71 29.08
C GLN A 88 28.97 -3.12 29.59
N SER A 89 29.82 -4.06 29.20
CA SER A 89 30.30 -5.28 29.86
C SER A 89 29.65 -5.79 31.17
N ILE A 90 29.41 -7.11 31.18
CA ILE A 90 29.12 -8.01 32.31
C ILE A 90 30.15 -7.90 33.45
N GLN A 91 29.68 -7.77 34.70
CA GLN A 91 30.29 -8.41 35.88
C GLN A 91 29.21 -8.84 36.89
N ALA A 92 29.32 -10.09 37.34
CA ALA A 92 28.46 -10.73 38.34
C ALA A 92 28.96 -10.45 39.76
N GLN A 93 28.07 -10.08 40.69
CA GLN A 93 28.26 -10.27 42.13
C GLN A 93 26.92 -10.61 42.79
N GLN A 94 26.91 -11.75 43.48
CA GLN A 94 25.81 -12.30 44.28
C GLN A 94 25.70 -11.57 45.62
N SER A 95 24.48 -11.34 46.11
CA SER A 95 24.07 -11.52 47.52
C SER A 95 22.62 -11.04 47.77
N GLY A 96 21.80 -11.89 48.40
CA GLY A 96 20.68 -11.43 49.25
C GLY A 96 19.25 -11.77 48.80
N THR A 97 18.77 -12.94 49.19
CA THR A 97 17.39 -13.44 49.12
C THR A 97 16.39 -12.57 49.90
N MET A 98 15.23 -12.24 49.32
CA MET A 98 13.94 -12.24 50.04
C MET A 98 12.84 -12.84 49.17
N VAL A 99 12.35 -13.98 49.63
CA VAL A 99 11.27 -14.78 49.05
C VAL A 99 9.94 -14.12 49.44
N HIS A 100 9.09 -13.79 48.47
CA HIS A 100 7.65 -13.71 48.71
C HIS A 100 6.94 -14.52 47.63
N SER A 101 6.14 -15.47 48.09
CA SER A 101 5.63 -16.61 47.36
C SER A 101 4.16 -16.43 46.97
N MET A 102 3.83 -17.03 45.82
CA MET A 102 2.52 -17.59 45.40
C MET A 102 1.39 -16.61 45.06
N ASP A 103 0.95 -16.61 43.80
CA ASP A 103 -0.33 -17.27 43.48
C ASP A 103 -0.38 -17.68 42.00
N ASP A 104 -0.80 -18.93 41.78
CA ASP A 104 -1.02 -19.60 40.49
C ASP A 104 -2.53 -19.62 40.24
N GLY A 105 -2.95 -18.91 39.20
CA GLY A 105 -4.34 -18.84 38.78
C GLY A 105 -4.46 -18.88 37.27
N SER A 106 -4.21 -20.06 36.67
CA SER A 106 -4.79 -20.43 35.38
C SER A 106 -6.33 -20.39 35.49
N ILE A 107 -7.03 -19.85 34.48
CA ILE A 107 -8.27 -20.40 33.91
C ILE A 107 -8.65 -19.59 32.65
N ASP A 108 -8.82 -20.34 31.57
CA ASP A 108 -9.43 -19.97 30.29
C ASP A 108 -10.80 -19.30 30.43
N ASP A 109 -11.13 -18.40 29.49
CA ASP A 109 -12.50 -18.30 28.95
C ASP A 109 -12.50 -17.61 27.57
N ARG A 110 -12.06 -18.34 26.54
CA ARG A 110 -12.59 -18.12 25.19
C ARG A 110 -14.00 -18.72 25.14
N ARG A 111 -14.94 -17.92 24.61
CA ARG A 111 -16.28 -18.26 24.10
C ARG A 111 -17.39 -17.78 25.02
N ARG A 112 -18.09 -16.73 24.59
CA ARG A 112 -19.55 -16.45 24.66
C ARG A 112 -19.75 -14.97 24.26
N LEU A 113 -20.73 -14.52 23.47
CA LEU A 113 -21.85 -15.09 22.74
C LEU A 113 -22.25 -14.03 21.70
N ASN A 114 -22.58 -14.48 20.49
CA ASN A 114 -23.58 -13.78 19.69
C ASN A 114 -24.94 -14.29 20.18
N GLU A 115 -25.76 -13.40 20.72
CA GLU A 115 -27.22 -13.47 20.65
C GLU A 115 -27.69 -12.28 19.82
#